data_AF-A0A419DZU3-F1
#
_entry.id   AF-A0A419DZU3-F1
#
_cell.length_a   1.000
_cell.length_b   1.000
_cell.length_c   1.000
_cell.angle_alpha   90.00
_cell.angle_beta   90.00
_cell.angle_gamma   90.00
#
_symmetry.space_group_name_H-M   'P 1'
#
loop_
_entity.id
_entity.type
_entity.pdbx_description
1 polymer ?
#
loop_
_entity_poly.entity_id
_entity_poly.type
_entity_poly.pdbx_seq_one_letter_code
_entity_poly.pdbx_strand_id
1 'polypeptide(L)'
;MSEKLTKKNVITLLVIGITLMVIPFSVKLAQEQQFLKSFASQQGEIKFSGEGVDCKNEGQGQGQGQTNNCTTTNTKIEIELVSPLGDAAPPGGIVTPQPSSVPTATPAPVTSNTITVNTTSSQAGQEISVSWTMLNPEIKDWAGLYAIINEDEAHGGKWFYTSSCTRSAGGAAKNRGTCNYTIPQGTTPGQYQFRLFYNDDFTRAAVSSNIEITGG
;
A
#
# COMPACT_ATOMS: atom_id res chain seq x y z
N MET A 1 50.50 -20.91 -30.82
CA MET A 1 49.43 -21.75 -31.40
C MET A 1 48.21 -20.86 -31.58
N SER A 2 48.03 -20.26 -32.76
CA SER A 2 46.84 -19.45 -33.07
C SER A 2 45.74 -20.37 -33.55
N GLU A 3 44.86 -20.75 -32.63
CA GLU A 3 43.66 -21.50 -32.97
C GLU A 3 42.74 -20.60 -33.80
N LYS A 4 42.57 -20.94 -35.09
CA LYS A 4 41.71 -20.18 -36.00
C LYS A 4 40.28 -20.27 -35.48
N LEU A 5 39.74 -19.15 -35.01
CA LEU A 5 38.33 -19.00 -34.65
C LEU A 5 37.49 -19.15 -35.92
N THR A 6 37.04 -20.37 -36.21
CA THR A 6 36.12 -20.64 -37.31
C THR A 6 34.78 -19.96 -37.02
N LYS A 7 34.05 -19.57 -38.06
CA LYS A 7 32.74 -18.90 -37.94
C LYS A 7 31.75 -19.67 -37.04
N LYS A 8 31.86 -21.01 -37.00
CA LYS A 8 31.15 -21.88 -36.06
C LYS A 8 31.53 -21.63 -34.59
N ASN A 9 32.82 -21.48 -34.27
CA ASN A 9 33.30 -21.23 -32.91
C ASN A 9 32.86 -19.84 -32.39
N VAL A 10 32.78 -18.85 -33.27
CA VAL A 10 32.26 -17.50 -32.93
C VAL A 10 30.76 -17.55 -32.60
N ILE A 11 29.97 -18.28 -33.38
CA ILE A 11 28.54 -18.45 -33.13
C ILE A 11 28.32 -19.19 -31.79
N THR A 12 29.10 -20.25 -31.52
CA THR A 12 29.02 -20.97 -30.25
C THR A 12 29.33 -20.07 -29.05
N LEU A 13 30.35 -19.21 -29.14
CA LEU A 13 30.70 -18.26 -28.08
C LEU A 13 29.62 -17.18 -27.86
N LEU A 14 29.00 -16.68 -28.93
CA LEU A 14 27.89 -15.72 -28.84
C LEU A 14 26.65 -16.35 -28.17
N VAL A 15 26.30 -17.58 -28.54
CA VAL A 15 25.17 -18.29 -27.93
C VAL A 15 25.43 -18.53 -26.45
N ILE A 16 26.63 -18.98 -26.06
CA ILE A 16 27.00 -19.17 -24.65
C ILE A 16 26.93 -17.85 -23.87
N GLY A 17 27.47 -16.76 -24.44
CA GLY A 17 27.45 -15.43 -23.81
C GLY A 17 26.04 -14.88 -23.58
N ILE A 18 25.16 -15.02 -24.57
CA ILE A 18 23.74 -14.65 -24.43
C ILE A 18 23.09 -15.51 -23.35
N THR A 19 23.29 -16.84 -23.39
CA THR A 19 22.68 -17.78 -22.44
C THR A 19 23.10 -17.47 -21.00
N LEU A 20 24.39 -17.16 -20.76
CA LEU A 20 24.90 -16.79 -19.45
C LEU A 20 24.31 -15.46 -18.92
N MET A 21 23.99 -14.51 -19.80
CA MET A 21 23.36 -13.24 -19.42
C MET A 21 21.88 -13.38 -19.05
N VAL A 22 21.15 -14.33 -19.64
CA VAL A 22 19.70 -14.51 -19.35
C VAL A 22 19.46 -15.28 -18.04
N ILE A 23 20.39 -16.15 -17.62
CA ILE A 23 20.26 -16.95 -16.39
C ILE A 23 19.96 -16.10 -15.14
N PRO A 24 20.72 -15.03 -14.80
CA PRO A 24 20.42 -14.25 -13.60
C PRO A 24 19.06 -13.53 -13.65
N PHE A 25 18.60 -13.12 -14.84
CA PHE A 25 17.27 -12.54 -15.01
C PHE A 25 16.15 -13.57 -14.81
N SER A 26 16.32 -14.77 -15.36
CA SER A 26 15.36 -15.87 -15.17
C SER A 26 15.30 -16.34 -13.71
N VAL A 27 16.44 -16.37 -13.01
CA VAL A 27 16.48 -16.70 -11.58
C VAL A 27 15.78 -15.62 -10.74
N LYS A 28 16.02 -14.34 -11.05
CA LYS A 28 15.34 -13.22 -10.37
C LYS A 28 13.83 -13.24 -10.62
N LEU A 29 13.41 -13.48 -11.86
CA LEU A 29 12.00 -13.61 -12.22
C LEU A 29 11.35 -14.82 -11.54
N ALA A 30 12.04 -15.96 -11.52
CA ALA A 30 11.56 -17.15 -10.81
C ALA A 30 11.46 -16.90 -9.30
N GLN A 31 12.43 -16.21 -8.68
CA GLN A 31 12.36 -15.86 -7.25
C GLN A 31 11.19 -14.95 -6.92
N GLU A 32 10.95 -13.89 -7.70
CA GLU A 32 9.81 -12.99 -7.49
C GLU A 32 8.48 -13.72 -7.69
N GLN A 33 8.40 -14.60 -8.69
CA GLN A 33 7.22 -15.44 -8.92
C GLN A 33 6.99 -16.43 -7.76
N GLN A 34 8.04 -17.02 -7.20
CA GLN A 34 7.93 -17.91 -6.03
C GLN A 34 7.55 -17.15 -4.75
N PHE A 35 8.04 -15.91 -4.58
CA PHE A 35 7.66 -15.03 -3.47
C PHE A 35 6.19 -14.62 -3.54
N LEU A 36 5.66 -14.28 -4.73
CA LEU A 36 4.24 -13.97 -4.90
C LEU A 36 3.35 -15.21 -4.69
N LYS A 37 3.79 -16.39 -5.12
CA LYS A 37 3.06 -17.65 -4.88
C LYS A 37 3.02 -18.05 -3.41
N SER A 38 4.11 -17.85 -2.66
CA SER A 38 4.12 -18.12 -1.21
C SER A 38 3.29 -17.10 -0.42
N PHE A 39 3.15 -15.87 -0.91
CA PHE A 39 2.24 -14.88 -0.33
C PHE A 39 0.77 -15.24 -0.57
N ALA A 40 0.42 -15.65 -1.80
CA ALA A 40 -0.93 -16.09 -2.14
C ALA A 40 -1.34 -17.39 -1.42
N SER A 41 -0.39 -18.32 -1.21
CA SER A 41 -0.65 -19.56 -0.48
C SER A 41 -0.75 -19.37 1.05
N GLN A 42 -0.43 -18.18 1.58
CA GLN A 42 -0.53 -17.86 3.01
C GLN A 42 -1.82 -17.12 3.39
N GLN A 43 -2.69 -16.80 2.43
CA GLN A 43 -4.06 -16.40 2.75
C GLN A 43 -4.80 -17.64 3.25
N GLY A 44 -4.86 -17.77 4.58
CA GLY A 44 -5.65 -18.79 5.26
C GLY A 44 -7.09 -18.78 4.75
N GLU A 45 -7.68 -19.97 4.67
CA GLU A 45 -9.09 -20.16 4.36
C GLU A 45 -9.94 -19.30 5.29
N ILE A 46 -10.66 -18.32 4.74
CA ILE A 46 -11.57 -17.47 5.52
C ILE A 46 -12.75 -18.37 5.95
N LYS A 47 -12.81 -18.68 7.25
CA LYS A 47 -13.92 -19.42 7.85
C LYS A 47 -14.85 -18.45 8.56
N PHE A 48 -16.14 -18.51 8.21
CA PHE A 48 -17.19 -17.75 8.88
C PHE A 48 -17.88 -18.65 9.90
N SER A 49 -17.91 -18.24 11.16
CA SER A 49 -18.50 -18.99 12.28
C SER A 49 -19.47 -18.10 13.07
N GLY A 50 -20.55 -18.68 13.59
CA GLY A 50 -21.56 -17.96 14.38
C GLY A 50 -22.90 -18.71 14.46
N GLU A 51 -23.72 -18.37 15.45
CA GLU A 51 -25.05 -18.96 15.61
C GLU A 51 -25.97 -18.56 14.42
N GLY A 52 -26.43 -19.56 13.66
CA GLY A 52 -27.27 -19.36 12.47
C GLY A 52 -26.52 -19.09 11.16
N VAL A 53 -25.21 -19.37 11.09
CA VAL A 53 -24.45 -19.36 9.83
C VAL A 53 -24.61 -20.71 9.12
N ASP A 54 -25.21 -20.71 7.93
CA ASP A 54 -25.27 -21.88 7.03
C ASP A 54 -24.44 -21.62 5.77
N CYS A 55 -23.38 -22.40 5.58
CA CYS A 55 -22.46 -22.30 4.45
C CYS A 55 -22.59 -23.57 3.59
N LYS A 56 -23.06 -23.41 2.35
CA LYS A 56 -23.10 -24.51 1.38
C LYS A 56 -21.83 -24.52 0.56
N ASN A 57 -21.07 -25.61 0.66
CA ASN A 57 -19.95 -25.89 -0.22
C ASN A 57 -20.47 -26.54 -1.50
N GLU A 58 -20.62 -25.79 -2.58
CA GLU A 58 -20.87 -26.37 -3.90
C GLU A 58 -19.55 -26.63 -4.63
N GLY A 59 -19.28 -27.90 -4.94
CA GLY A 59 -18.50 -28.32 -6.11
C GLY A 59 -16.98 -28.17 -6.05
N GLN A 60 -16.30 -29.31 -6.12
CA GLN A 60 -14.84 -29.47 -6.11
C GLN A 60 -14.16 -28.91 -7.37
N GLY A 61 -13.03 -28.22 -7.17
CA GLY A 61 -12.04 -27.95 -8.21
C GLY A 61 -10.78 -27.32 -7.60
N GLN A 62 -9.72 -28.10 -7.42
CA GLN A 62 -8.43 -27.60 -6.95
C GLN A 62 -7.88 -26.56 -7.94
N GLY A 63 -7.94 -25.27 -7.58
CA GLY A 63 -7.19 -24.21 -8.26
C GLY A 63 -7.96 -22.97 -8.70
N GLN A 64 -9.24 -22.80 -8.35
CA GLN A 64 -9.97 -21.56 -8.61
C GLN A 64 -10.71 -21.10 -7.35
N GLY A 65 -10.68 -19.80 -7.08
CA GLY A 65 -11.12 -19.17 -5.83
C GLY A 65 -12.45 -19.72 -5.34
N GLN A 66 -12.40 -20.37 -4.18
CA GLN A 66 -13.56 -20.98 -3.54
C GLN A 66 -14.45 -19.86 -2.99
N THR A 67 -15.57 -19.58 -3.66
CA THR A 67 -16.54 -18.62 -3.16
C THR A 67 -17.45 -19.32 -2.16
N ASN A 68 -17.11 -19.22 -0.87
CA ASN A 68 -17.96 -19.69 0.21
C ASN A 68 -19.17 -18.74 0.31
N ASN A 69 -20.31 -19.11 -0.28
CA ASN A 69 -21.53 -18.33 -0.13
C ASN A 69 -22.23 -18.77 1.15
N CYS A 70 -22.00 -18.01 2.22
CA CYS A 70 -22.58 -18.24 3.54
C CYS A 70 -23.77 -17.30 3.75
N THR A 71 -24.89 -17.84 4.20
CA THR A 71 -26.08 -17.08 4.60
C THR A 71 -26.25 -17.12 6.11
N THR A 72 -26.63 -15.99 6.71
CA THR A 72 -26.98 -15.91 8.13
C THR A 72 -28.27 -15.15 8.33
N THR A 73 -29.06 -15.58 9.32
CA THR A 73 -30.28 -14.90 9.77
C THR A 73 -30.03 -13.89 10.89
N ASN A 74 -28.79 -13.78 11.39
CA ASN A 74 -28.38 -12.84 12.43
C ASN A 74 -27.57 -11.67 11.85
N THR A 75 -27.76 -10.46 12.37
CA THR A 75 -27.09 -9.23 11.89
C THR A 75 -25.67 -9.03 12.44
N LYS A 76 -25.23 -9.87 13.39
CA LYS A 76 -23.88 -9.83 13.95
C LYS A 76 -23.05 -11.00 13.40
N ILE A 77 -22.07 -10.69 12.57
CA ILE A 77 -21.09 -11.64 12.04
C ILE A 77 -19.75 -11.36 12.74
N GLU A 78 -19.16 -12.38 13.35
CA GLU A 78 -17.83 -12.30 13.95
C GLU A 78 -16.85 -13.01 13.01
N ILE A 79 -15.75 -12.34 12.67
CA ILE A 79 -14.74 -12.86 11.75
C ILE A 79 -13.53 -13.27 12.60
N GLU A 80 -13.31 -14.57 12.72
CA GLU A 80 -12.14 -15.12 13.41
C GLU A 80 -11.08 -15.52 12.38
N LEU A 81 -9.93 -14.83 12.38
CA LEU A 81 -8.78 -15.23 11.55
C LEU A 81 -7.95 -16.25 12.31
N VAL A 82 -8.09 -17.52 11.94
CA VAL A 82 -7.28 -18.60 12.52
C VAL A 82 -5.95 -18.70 11.76
N SER A 83 -4.83 -18.57 12.49
CA SER A 83 -3.51 -18.74 11.87
C SER A 83 -3.27 -20.21 11.47
N PRO A 84 -2.69 -20.50 10.29
CA PRO A 84 -2.44 -21.87 9.82
C PRO A 84 -1.29 -22.58 10.56
N LEU A 85 -0.67 -21.92 11.54
CA LEU A 85 0.45 -22.46 12.33
C LEU A 85 0.00 -23.40 13.46
N GLY A 86 -1.30 -23.65 13.59
CA GLY A 86 -1.88 -24.49 14.65
C GLY A 86 -1.89 -23.80 16.00
N ASP A 87 -2.71 -24.30 16.93
CA ASP A 87 -2.71 -23.83 18.31
C ASP A 87 -1.33 -24.03 18.94
N ALA A 88 -0.85 -23.00 19.64
CA ALA A 88 0.37 -23.11 20.43
C ALA A 88 0.20 -24.29 21.41
N ALA A 89 1.12 -25.25 21.33
CA ALA A 89 1.15 -26.39 22.25
C ALA A 89 1.11 -25.90 23.71
N PRO A 90 0.43 -26.63 24.63
CA PRO A 90 0.23 -26.20 26.01
C PRO A 90 1.57 -25.96 26.72
N PRO A 91 1.61 -25.11 27.76
CA PRO A 91 2.86 -24.54 28.27
C PRO A 91 3.68 -25.58 29.04
N GLY A 92 4.52 -26.32 28.32
CA GLY A 92 5.62 -27.10 28.88
C GLY A 92 6.86 -26.22 28.97
N GLY A 93 7.05 -25.55 30.11
CA GLY A 93 8.29 -24.86 30.47
C GLY A 93 8.27 -23.35 30.21
N ILE A 94 8.58 -22.58 31.25
CA ILE A 94 8.85 -21.14 31.16
C ILE A 94 10.16 -20.97 30.38
N VAL A 95 10.07 -20.84 29.07
CA VAL A 95 11.07 -20.14 28.27
C VAL A 95 10.52 -18.73 28.05
N THR A 96 11.15 -17.75 28.69
CA THR A 96 10.91 -16.33 28.45
C THR A 96 10.95 -16.11 26.93
N PRO A 97 9.88 -15.61 26.27
CA PRO A 97 9.92 -15.37 24.84
C PRO A 97 10.97 -14.30 24.57
N GLN A 98 12.09 -14.71 23.99
CA GLN A 98 13.01 -13.79 23.35
C GLN A 98 12.24 -13.14 22.20
N PRO A 99 12.15 -11.79 22.11
CA PRO A 99 11.50 -11.16 20.97
C PRO A 99 12.25 -11.55 19.70
N SER A 100 11.68 -12.48 18.94
CA SER A 100 12.12 -12.79 17.59
C SER A 100 11.90 -11.54 16.75
N SER A 101 13.00 -10.87 16.37
CA SER A 101 12.98 -9.75 15.45
C SER A 101 12.45 -10.21 14.09
N VAL A 102 11.17 -9.97 13.83
CA VAL A 102 10.61 -10.10 12.48
C VAL A 102 11.43 -9.19 11.56
N PRO A 103 12.03 -9.69 10.46
CA PRO A 103 12.71 -8.81 9.52
C PRO A 103 11.68 -7.81 8.97
N THR A 104 11.81 -6.56 9.38
CA THR A 104 11.01 -5.46 8.82
C THR A 104 11.43 -5.32 7.36
N ALA A 105 10.53 -5.61 6.43
CA ALA A 105 10.81 -5.41 5.02
C ALA A 105 11.22 -3.95 4.80
N THR A 106 12.41 -3.74 4.22
CA THR A 106 12.89 -2.41 3.86
C THR A 106 11.89 -1.80 2.88
N PRO A 107 11.29 -0.62 3.17
CA PRO A 107 10.37 0.01 2.26
C PRO A 107 11.07 0.34 0.94
N ALA A 108 10.36 0.17 -0.18
CA ALA A 108 10.87 0.47 -1.51
C ALA A 108 11.36 1.94 -1.60
N PRO A 109 12.39 2.22 -2.41
CA PRO A 109 12.88 3.58 -2.61
C PRO A 109 11.78 4.46 -3.24
N VAL A 110 11.68 5.70 -2.78
CA VAL A 110 10.81 6.71 -3.37
C VAL A 110 11.45 7.23 -4.65
N THR A 111 10.72 7.25 -5.76
CA THR A 111 11.22 7.67 -7.09
C THR A 111 10.48 8.88 -7.66
N SER A 112 9.38 9.28 -7.04
CA SER A 112 8.59 10.46 -7.43
C SER A 112 7.79 11.00 -6.25
N ASN A 113 7.38 12.25 -6.37
CA ASN A 113 6.43 12.84 -5.44
C ASN A 113 5.01 12.46 -5.85
N THR A 114 4.22 12.02 -4.88
CA THR A 114 2.83 11.65 -5.11
C THR A 114 1.98 12.11 -3.94
N ILE A 115 0.70 12.36 -4.21
CA ILE A 115 -0.31 12.52 -3.16
C ILE A 115 -1.60 11.86 -3.64
N THR A 116 -2.20 11.03 -2.80
CA THR A 116 -3.40 10.26 -3.12
C THR A 116 -4.38 10.32 -1.95
N VAL A 117 -5.64 10.07 -2.27
CA VAL A 117 -6.75 10.04 -1.33
C VAL A 117 -7.48 8.71 -1.50
N ASN A 118 -8.07 8.21 -0.43
CA ASN A 118 -8.76 6.92 -0.42
C ASN A 118 -10.18 6.95 -1.01
N THR A 119 -10.71 8.14 -1.32
CA THR A 119 -12.07 8.32 -1.84
C THR A 119 -12.11 9.40 -2.93
N THR A 120 -13.11 9.32 -3.79
CA THR A 120 -13.45 10.33 -4.81
C THR A 120 -14.64 11.20 -4.40
N SER A 121 -15.31 10.89 -3.29
CA SER A 121 -16.44 11.67 -2.75
C SER A 121 -16.45 11.63 -1.22
N SER A 122 -16.82 12.74 -0.59
CA SER A 122 -16.97 12.84 0.86
C SER A 122 -17.90 13.99 1.25
N GLN A 123 -18.22 14.09 2.52
CA GLN A 123 -19.03 15.17 3.10
C GLN A 123 -18.16 16.07 3.97
N ALA A 124 -18.58 17.33 4.12
CA ALA A 124 -17.99 18.20 5.13
C ALA A 124 -18.14 17.58 6.53
N GLY A 125 -17.08 17.63 7.33
CA GLY A 125 -17.01 17.01 8.66
C GLY A 125 -16.52 15.55 8.68
N GLN A 126 -16.42 14.89 7.52
CA GLN A 126 -15.93 13.51 7.46
C GLN A 126 -14.40 13.44 7.37
N GLU A 127 -13.87 12.32 7.85
CA GLU A 127 -12.45 12.00 7.78
C GLU A 127 -12.11 11.25 6.50
N ILE A 128 -11.00 11.62 5.87
CA ILE A 128 -10.43 10.93 4.71
C ILE A 128 -8.95 10.66 4.95
N SER A 129 -8.42 9.62 4.31
CA SER A 129 -7.00 9.29 4.39
C SER A 129 -6.25 9.86 3.20
N VAL A 130 -5.23 10.68 3.49
CA VAL A 130 -4.35 11.31 2.51
C VAL A 130 -2.97 10.66 2.63
N SER A 131 -2.50 10.03 1.56
CA SER A 131 -1.17 9.39 1.51
C SER A 131 -0.26 10.13 0.55
N TRP A 132 1.04 10.15 0.83
CA TRP A 132 2.01 10.82 -0.04
C TRP A 132 3.38 10.13 -0.05
N THR A 133 4.16 10.48 -1.07
CA THR A 133 5.61 10.25 -1.14
C THR A 133 6.33 11.54 -1.53
N MET A 134 7.55 11.73 -1.03
CA MET A 134 8.41 12.88 -1.26
C MET A 134 9.85 12.42 -1.50
N LEU A 135 10.44 12.85 -2.61
CA LEU A 135 11.83 12.57 -2.98
C LEU A 135 12.83 13.28 -2.05
N ASN A 136 12.59 14.57 -1.78
CA ASN A 136 13.43 15.42 -0.94
C ASN A 136 12.57 15.99 0.19
N PRO A 137 12.24 15.20 1.22
CA PRO A 137 11.33 15.64 2.25
C PRO A 137 11.98 16.67 3.18
N GLU A 138 11.23 17.70 3.52
CA GLU A 138 11.56 18.70 4.52
C GLU A 138 10.54 18.69 5.66
N ILE A 139 10.94 19.18 6.84
CA ILE A 139 10.09 19.12 8.05
C ILE A 139 8.78 19.90 7.88
N LYS A 140 8.83 20.95 7.04
CA LYS A 140 7.73 21.87 6.76
C LYS A 140 7.03 21.60 5.43
N ASP A 141 7.26 20.43 4.83
CA ASP A 141 6.43 20.00 3.71
C ASP A 141 4.97 19.86 4.16
N TRP A 142 4.05 20.34 3.35
CA TRP A 142 2.66 20.50 3.75
C TRP A 142 1.72 20.18 2.60
N ALA A 143 0.51 19.76 2.96
CA ALA A 143 -0.55 19.47 2.01
C ALA A 143 -1.78 20.31 2.36
N GLY A 144 -2.46 20.81 1.33
CA GLY A 144 -3.69 21.58 1.48
C GLY A 144 -4.82 21.03 0.62
N LEU A 145 -6.05 21.23 1.08
CA LEU A 145 -7.28 20.93 0.36
C LEU A 145 -7.77 22.19 -0.36
N TYR A 146 -7.84 22.14 -1.69
CA TYR A 146 -8.19 23.27 -2.54
C TYR A 146 -9.40 22.97 -3.38
N ALA A 147 -10.28 23.95 -3.56
CA ALA A 147 -11.20 23.90 -4.69
C ALA A 147 -10.36 23.89 -5.97
N ILE A 148 -10.76 23.10 -6.98
CA ILE A 148 -9.94 22.93 -8.19
C ILE A 148 -9.70 24.25 -8.95
N ILE A 149 -10.59 25.23 -8.77
CA ILE A 149 -10.54 26.55 -9.40
C ILE A 149 -9.59 27.53 -8.70
N ASN A 150 -9.13 27.22 -7.48
CA ASN A 150 -8.32 28.14 -6.68
C ASN A 150 -6.84 28.06 -7.07
N GLU A 151 -6.14 29.19 -6.91
CA GLU A 151 -4.67 29.26 -6.91
C GLU A 151 -4.06 28.58 -5.68
N ASP A 152 -2.74 28.42 -5.66
CA ASP A 152 -2.03 27.66 -4.62
C ASP A 152 -1.95 28.41 -3.28
N GLU A 153 -2.06 29.72 -3.30
CA GLU A 153 -2.06 30.57 -2.12
C GLU A 153 -3.42 30.54 -1.39
N ALA A 154 -4.48 30.10 -2.08
CA ALA A 154 -5.87 30.18 -1.64
C ALA A 154 -6.40 28.90 -0.95
N HIS A 155 -5.66 28.37 0.02
CA HIS A 155 -6.06 27.17 0.78
C HIS A 155 -7.20 27.42 1.78
N GLY A 156 -7.42 28.68 2.18
CA GLY A 156 -8.50 29.05 3.12
C GLY A 156 -8.40 28.30 4.46
N GLY A 157 -7.17 28.13 4.97
CA GLY A 157 -6.91 27.45 6.24
C GLY A 157 -7.09 25.93 6.24
N LYS A 158 -7.29 25.28 5.08
CA LYS A 158 -7.48 23.82 4.97
C LYS A 158 -6.17 23.13 4.61
N TRP A 159 -5.32 22.87 5.60
CA TRP A 159 -3.99 22.30 5.37
C TRP A 159 -3.41 21.62 6.62
N PHE A 160 -2.35 20.83 6.41
CA PHE A 160 -1.55 20.19 7.45
C PHE A 160 -0.10 19.99 7.00
N TYR A 161 0.84 19.89 7.96
CA TYR A 161 2.20 19.44 7.71
C TYR A 161 2.26 17.93 7.58
N THR A 162 2.96 17.44 6.57
CA THR A 162 3.19 16.01 6.35
C THR A 162 3.98 15.35 7.48
N SER A 163 4.85 16.11 8.16
CA SER A 163 5.65 15.61 9.28
C SER A 163 4.80 15.21 10.49
N SER A 164 3.67 15.88 10.74
CA SER A 164 2.87 15.71 11.97
C SER A 164 1.39 15.40 11.75
N CYS A 165 0.85 15.55 10.53
CA CYS A 165 -0.59 15.53 10.25
C CYS A 165 -1.38 16.65 10.95
N THR A 166 -0.71 17.71 11.38
CA THR A 166 -1.34 18.84 12.08
C THR A 166 -0.87 20.17 11.50
N ARG A 167 -1.37 21.28 12.04
CA ARG A 167 -0.95 22.63 11.66
C ARG A 167 0.37 23.09 12.33
N SER A 168 1.02 22.20 13.07
CA SER A 168 2.33 22.43 13.66
C SER A 168 3.33 21.45 13.08
N ALA A 169 4.50 21.90 12.65
CA ALA A 169 5.49 21.01 12.08
C ALA A 169 5.97 19.97 13.13
N GLY A 170 6.23 18.74 12.68
CA GLY A 170 6.76 17.67 13.52
C GLY A 170 8.26 17.79 13.74
N GLY A 171 8.84 16.78 14.42
CA GLY A 171 10.29 16.74 14.69
C GLY A 171 11.15 16.22 13.55
N ALA A 172 10.56 15.61 12.50
CA ALA A 172 11.30 14.99 11.41
C ALA A 172 10.54 15.04 10.09
N ALA A 173 11.27 15.20 8.99
CA ALA A 173 10.74 15.13 7.64
C ALA A 173 10.33 13.69 7.29
N LYS A 174 9.29 13.53 6.48
CA LYS A 174 8.76 12.22 6.08
C LYS A 174 8.76 12.06 4.56
N ASN A 175 9.58 11.15 4.06
CA ASN A 175 9.61 10.79 2.63
C ASN A 175 8.35 10.03 2.16
N ARG A 176 7.55 9.51 3.10
CA ARG A 176 6.25 8.92 2.85
C ARG A 176 5.41 8.99 4.11
N GLY A 177 4.09 8.99 3.95
CA GLY A 177 3.19 8.91 5.08
C GLY A 177 1.74 8.87 4.69
N THR A 178 0.89 8.69 5.70
CA THR A 178 -0.55 8.79 5.60
C THR A 178 -1.05 9.63 6.77
N CYS A 179 -1.92 10.58 6.50
CA CYS A 179 -2.61 11.38 7.48
C CYS A 179 -4.11 11.16 7.33
N ASN A 180 -4.78 11.04 8.47
CA ASN A 180 -6.22 11.19 8.52
C ASN A 180 -6.54 12.68 8.59
N TYR A 181 -7.34 13.16 7.64
CA TYR A 181 -7.70 14.55 7.50
C TYR A 181 -9.22 14.69 7.57
N THR A 182 -9.70 15.41 8.56
CA THR A 182 -11.11 15.79 8.67
C THR A 182 -11.40 17.00 7.77
N ILE A 183 -12.31 16.83 6.81
CA ILE A 183 -12.79 17.94 6.00
C ILE A 183 -13.54 18.91 6.93
N PRO A 184 -13.21 20.21 6.99
CA PRO A 184 -13.90 21.13 7.88
C PRO A 184 -15.40 21.21 7.57
N GLN A 185 -16.26 21.25 8.60
CA GLN A 185 -17.72 21.27 8.45
C GLN A 185 -18.25 22.46 7.61
N GLY A 186 -17.52 23.58 7.56
CA GLY A 186 -17.87 24.75 6.74
C GLY A 186 -17.38 24.69 5.28
N THR A 187 -16.89 23.54 4.81
CA THR A 187 -16.41 23.41 3.42
C THR A 187 -17.60 23.44 2.48
N THR A 188 -17.62 24.42 1.57
CA THR A 188 -18.69 24.56 0.57
C THR A 188 -18.67 23.37 -0.38
N PRO A 189 -19.85 22.83 -0.79
CA PRO A 189 -19.90 21.75 -1.76
C PRO A 189 -19.22 22.11 -3.09
N GLY A 190 -18.57 21.14 -3.73
CA GLY A 190 -17.89 21.33 -5.01
C GLY A 190 -16.73 20.35 -5.24
N GLN A 191 -15.95 20.60 -6.29
CA GLN A 191 -14.79 19.80 -6.64
C GLN A 191 -13.52 20.30 -5.96
N TYR A 192 -12.83 19.40 -5.27
CA TYR A 192 -11.60 19.66 -4.55
C TYR A 192 -10.48 18.72 -4.94
N GLN A 193 -9.25 19.08 -4.59
CA GLN A 193 -8.07 18.22 -4.69
C GLN A 193 -7.10 18.55 -3.55
N PHE A 194 -6.28 17.55 -3.18
CA PHE A 194 -5.11 17.82 -2.36
C PHE A 194 -3.94 18.24 -3.24
N ARG A 195 -3.19 19.22 -2.75
CA ARG A 195 -1.96 19.69 -3.36
C ARG A 195 -0.86 19.59 -2.31
N LEU A 196 0.26 19.00 -2.68
CA LEU A 196 1.44 18.82 -1.84
C LEU A 196 2.47 19.89 -2.21
N PHE A 197 3.11 20.48 -1.21
CA PHE A 197 4.05 21.59 -1.36
C PHE A 197 5.30 21.39 -0.51
N TYR A 198 6.38 22.06 -0.91
CA TYR A 198 7.66 22.01 -0.22
C TYR A 198 7.76 23.08 0.86
N ASN A 199 8.31 22.73 2.03
CA ASN A 199 8.93 23.63 3.00
C ASN A 199 8.30 25.04 3.17
N ASP A 200 7.04 25.12 3.62
CA ASP A 200 6.28 26.38 3.78
C ASP A 200 6.12 27.26 2.51
N ASP A 201 6.52 26.77 1.35
CA ASP A 201 6.39 27.44 0.06
C ASP A 201 5.14 26.93 -0.67
N PHE A 202 4.74 27.62 -1.75
CA PHE A 202 3.63 27.23 -2.63
C PHE A 202 4.10 26.53 -3.91
N THR A 203 5.38 26.14 -3.96
CA THR A 203 5.93 25.31 -5.04
C THR A 203 5.34 23.90 -4.97
N ARG A 204 4.48 23.59 -5.96
CA ARG A 204 3.70 22.37 -5.99
C ARG A 204 4.55 21.14 -6.31
N ALA A 205 4.55 20.16 -5.42
CA ALA A 205 5.23 18.88 -5.54
C ALA A 205 4.36 17.81 -6.22
N ALA A 206 3.07 17.74 -5.87
CA ALA A 206 2.13 16.76 -6.41
C ALA A 206 0.66 17.22 -6.26
N VAL A 207 -0.25 16.57 -6.99
CA VAL A 207 -1.70 16.80 -6.95
C VAL A 207 -2.43 15.47 -6.89
N SER A 208 -3.47 15.37 -6.08
CA SER A 208 -4.30 14.17 -5.99
C SER A 208 -5.36 14.12 -7.09
N SER A 209 -6.01 12.96 -7.24
CA SER A 209 -7.31 12.90 -7.91
C SER A 209 -8.33 13.84 -7.27
N ASN A 210 -9.32 14.25 -8.05
CA ASN A 210 -10.39 15.12 -7.59
C ASN A 210 -11.32 14.38 -6.60
N ILE A 211 -11.82 15.14 -5.63
CA ILE A 211 -12.80 14.71 -4.64
C ILE A 211 -14.02 15.62 -4.76
N GLU A 212 -15.19 15.03 -4.91
CA GLU A 212 -16.45 15.73 -4.76
C GLU A 212 -16.78 15.89 -3.27
N ILE A 213 -16.88 17.13 -2.80
CA ILE A 213 -17.35 17.43 -1.44
C ILE A 213 -18.83 17.80 -1.54
N THR A 214 -19.67 17.05 -0.83
CA THR A 214 -21.11 17.29 -0.76
C THR A 214 -21.47 17.99 0.55
N GLY A 215 -22.67 18.58 0.60
CA GLY A 215 -23.20 19.19 1.83
C GLY A 215 -23.41 18.13 2.92
N GLY A 216 -23.03 18.49 4.14
CA GLY A 216 -23.31 17.70 5.35
C GLY A 216 -24.73 17.95 5.87
#